data_AF-A0A8I3X6E2-F1
#
_entry.id   AF-A0A8I3X6E2-F1
#
_cell.length_a   1.000
_cell.length_b   1.000
_cell.length_c   1.000
_cell.angle_alpha   90.00
_cell.angle_beta   90.00
_cell.angle_gamma   90.00
#
_symmetry.space_group_name_H-M   'P 1'
#
loop_
_entity.id
_entity.type
_entity.pdbx_description
1 polymer ?
#
loop_
_entity_poly.entity_id
_entity_poly.type
_entity_poly.pdbx_seq_one_letter_code
_entity_poly.pdbx_strand_id
1 'polypeptide(L)'
;MAEPSSKPTSEEDQSPQEPKEASSATAQKQEKRGRRGSGRHHAGCGGDSFQDGFVTYFPSALNQVHQGLSLSPEALSVMECMIRDILDRIATEAGQLARYAKRVTITPWDIQIAVRLLLPGKTGKCAELQGTNAVLRTSLCALWKQRK
;
A
#
# COMPACT_ATOMS: atom_id res chain seq x y z
N MET A 1 54.89 16.30 8.10
CA MET A 1 54.03 15.81 9.21
C MET A 1 52.82 15.18 8.53
N ALA A 2 52.78 13.87 8.25
CA ALA A 2 52.92 12.71 9.15
C ALA A 2 51.62 12.46 9.95
N GLU A 3 50.84 11.46 9.51
CA GLU A 3 49.88 10.74 10.36
C GLU A 3 50.63 9.81 11.34
N PRO A 4 49.99 9.31 12.40
CA PRO A 4 49.12 8.13 12.29
C PRO A 4 47.80 8.32 13.09
N SER A 5 46.65 7.69 12.79
CA SER A 5 46.32 6.28 12.52
C SER A 5 46.56 5.34 13.72
N SER A 6 45.49 4.77 14.29
CA SER A 6 45.60 3.69 15.30
C SER A 6 44.40 2.74 15.31
N LYS A 7 44.72 1.45 15.31
CA LYS A 7 43.93 0.22 15.50
C LYS A 7 44.92 -0.86 16.00
N PRO A 8 44.50 -2.06 16.42
CA PRO A 8 43.35 -2.44 17.26
C PRO A 8 43.84 -3.16 18.54
N THR A 9 42.94 -3.72 19.35
CA THR A 9 43.27 -4.84 20.28
C THR A 9 42.03 -5.73 20.45
N SER A 10 42.23 -7.01 20.77
CA SER A 10 41.22 -8.08 20.75
C SER A 10 40.92 -8.66 22.15
N GLU A 11 39.87 -9.47 22.22
CA GLU A 11 39.71 -10.66 23.08
C GLU A 11 39.82 -10.53 24.62
N GLU A 12 38.70 -10.83 25.30
CA GLU A 12 38.72 -11.83 26.38
C GLU A 12 37.41 -12.65 26.35
N ASP A 13 37.41 -13.84 26.96
CA ASP A 13 36.36 -14.87 26.87
C ASP A 13 35.80 -15.23 28.26
N GLN A 14 34.49 -15.53 28.33
CA GLN A 14 33.92 -16.53 29.26
C GLN A 14 32.41 -16.77 29.06
N SER A 15 32.05 -18.02 28.75
CA SER A 15 30.72 -18.62 29.02
C SER A 15 30.73 -19.27 30.43
N PRO A 16 29.60 -19.72 31.06
CA PRO A 16 28.84 -20.87 30.54
C PRO A 16 27.33 -21.04 30.90
N GLN A 17 26.72 -22.05 30.26
CA GLN A 17 25.67 -23.00 30.74
C GLN A 17 24.14 -22.71 30.65
N GLU A 18 23.46 -23.58 29.88
CA GLU A 18 22.06 -24.04 30.08
C GLU A 18 21.95 -24.96 31.33
N PRO A 19 20.72 -25.23 31.80
CA PRO A 19 20.30 -26.64 31.88
C PRO A 19 18.85 -26.93 31.41
N LYS A 20 18.59 -28.18 31.02
CA LYS A 20 17.29 -28.71 30.56
C LYS A 20 16.66 -29.69 31.55
N GLU A 21 15.32 -29.79 31.52
CA GLU A 21 14.41 -30.92 31.85
C GLU A 21 14.77 -31.84 33.06
N ALA A 22 13.88 -32.17 34.01
CA ALA A 22 12.65 -32.93 33.75
C ALA A 22 11.75 -33.16 35.01
N SER A 23 10.45 -33.38 34.75
CA SER A 23 9.52 -34.31 35.43
C SER A 23 9.27 -34.30 36.95
N SER A 24 8.01 -34.00 37.32
CA SER A 24 7.21 -34.83 38.26
C SER A 24 5.71 -34.74 37.89
N ALA A 25 4.88 -35.74 38.23
CA ALA A 25 3.50 -35.83 37.72
C ALA A 25 2.51 -36.55 38.67
N THR A 26 1.28 -36.03 38.77
CA THR A 26 0.03 -36.63 39.33
C THR A 26 -1.13 -35.66 38.93
N ALA A 27 -2.02 -35.92 37.96
CA ALA A 27 -3.23 -36.76 37.98
C ALA A 27 -4.29 -36.32 39.02
N GLN A 28 -5.60 -36.10 38.77
CA GLN A 28 -6.52 -36.26 37.62
C GLN A 28 -7.41 -34.97 37.50
N LYS A 29 -8.72 -34.84 37.17
CA LYS A 29 -9.86 -35.70 36.72
C LYS A 29 -11.02 -34.84 36.11
N GLN A 30 -11.43 -35.09 34.86
CA GLN A 30 -12.75 -34.73 34.23
C GLN A 30 -13.19 -33.22 34.21
N GLU A 31 -14.16 -32.75 33.39
CA GLU A 31 -14.66 -33.14 32.06
C GLU A 31 -15.47 -31.98 31.40
N LYS A 32 -15.41 -31.86 30.05
CA LYS A 32 -16.26 -31.10 29.10
C LYS A 32 -17.20 -29.97 29.62
N ARG A 33 -17.04 -28.76 29.07
CA ARG A 33 -17.98 -28.10 28.11
C ARG A 33 -17.57 -26.68 27.69
N GLY A 34 -18.02 -26.22 26.52
CA GLY A 34 -18.31 -24.80 26.28
C GLY A 34 -17.18 -23.85 25.86
N ARG A 35 -16.40 -24.16 24.80
CA ARG A 35 -15.40 -23.22 24.23
C ARG A 35 -16.06 -22.04 23.51
N ARG A 36 -16.53 -21.02 24.25
CA ARG A 36 -16.93 -19.70 23.71
C ARG A 36 -15.83 -18.66 23.92
N GLY A 37 -14.75 -18.79 23.14
CA GLY A 37 -13.84 -17.66 22.96
C GLY A 37 -14.56 -16.55 22.20
N SER A 38 -14.64 -15.35 22.79
CA SER A 38 -15.15 -14.18 22.08
C SER A 38 -14.11 -13.72 21.05
N GLY A 39 -14.12 -14.36 19.89
CA GLY A 39 -13.34 -13.91 18.74
C GLY A 39 -13.73 -12.46 18.43
N ARG A 40 -12.75 -11.56 18.35
CA ARG A 40 -12.97 -10.20 17.85
C ARG A 40 -13.25 -10.31 16.36
N HIS A 41 -14.53 -10.41 15.99
CA HIS A 41 -14.96 -10.30 14.61
C HIS A 41 -14.57 -8.91 14.10
N HIS A 42 -13.49 -8.81 13.33
CA HIS A 42 -13.22 -7.66 12.45
C HIS A 42 -14.18 -7.72 11.25
N ALA A 43 -15.48 -7.70 11.54
CA ALA A 43 -16.56 -7.59 10.56
C ALA A 43 -16.59 -6.13 10.05
N GLY A 44 -15.75 -5.84 9.06
CA GLY A 44 -15.56 -4.50 8.49
C GLY A 44 -14.99 -4.50 7.08
N CYS A 45 -14.05 -5.40 6.77
CA CYS A 45 -13.50 -5.55 5.41
C CYS A 45 -14.24 -6.63 4.60
N GLY A 46 -15.58 -6.60 4.64
CA GLY A 46 -16.46 -7.43 3.82
C GLY A 46 -17.02 -6.65 2.64
N GLY A 47 -16.14 -6.16 1.76
CA GLY A 47 -16.50 -5.37 0.58
C GLY A 47 -15.41 -5.52 -0.47
N ASP A 48 -15.78 -6.11 -1.61
CA ASP A 48 -14.98 -6.38 -2.80
C ASP A 48 -13.51 -6.78 -2.59
N SER A 49 -13.28 -8.10 -2.70
CA SER A 49 -12.03 -8.59 -3.25
C SER A 49 -11.92 -8.13 -4.71
N PHE A 50 -11.42 -6.91 -4.92
CA PHE A 50 -11.01 -6.40 -6.23
C PHE A 50 -9.91 -7.32 -6.76
N GLN A 51 -10.29 -8.22 -7.66
CA GLN A 51 -9.36 -9.06 -8.42
C GLN A 51 -8.57 -8.11 -9.34
N ASP A 52 -7.24 -8.28 -9.37
CA ASP A 52 -6.27 -7.22 -9.67
C ASP A 52 -6.32 -6.01 -8.71
N GLY A 53 -5.68 -6.18 -7.53
CA GLY A 53 -5.19 -5.06 -6.73
C GLY A 53 -3.96 -4.39 -7.35
N PHE A 54 -3.59 -3.19 -6.89
CA PHE A 54 -2.55 -2.38 -7.55
C PHE A 54 -1.13 -2.99 -7.51
N VAL A 55 -0.91 -4.04 -6.71
CA VAL A 55 0.35 -4.79 -6.53
C VAL A 55 1.06 -5.08 -7.86
N THR A 56 0.32 -5.53 -8.87
CA THR A 56 0.84 -5.95 -10.18
C THR A 56 1.59 -4.84 -10.92
N TYR A 57 1.25 -3.56 -10.70
CA TYR A 57 1.81 -2.44 -11.46
C TYR A 57 3.06 -1.83 -10.85
N PHE A 58 3.30 -1.99 -9.54
CA PHE A 58 4.44 -1.35 -8.87
C PHE A 58 5.81 -1.80 -9.42
N PRO A 59 6.08 -3.10 -9.71
CA PRO A 59 7.37 -3.50 -10.30
C PRO A 59 7.63 -2.83 -11.66
N SER A 60 6.59 -2.66 -12.48
CA SER A 60 6.68 -1.97 -13.78
C SER A 60 6.86 -0.45 -13.63
N ALA A 61 6.37 0.16 -12.55
CA ALA A 61 6.61 1.56 -12.23
C ALA A 61 8.02 1.80 -11.67
N LEU A 62 8.48 0.95 -10.75
CA LEU A 62 9.80 1.05 -10.11
C LEU A 62 10.94 0.98 -11.14
N ASN A 63 10.87 0.03 -12.09
CA ASN A 63 11.89 -0.13 -13.13
C ASN A 63 12.02 1.07 -14.09
N GLN A 64 11.05 2.00 -14.11
CA GLN A 64 11.16 3.26 -14.85
C GLN A 64 12.01 4.31 -14.11
N VAL A 65 12.25 4.14 -12.81
CA VAL A 65 13.02 5.06 -11.95
C VAL A 65 14.36 4.44 -11.55
N HIS A 66 14.34 3.17 -11.08
CA HIS A 66 15.51 2.43 -10.66
C HIS A 66 15.42 0.97 -11.15
N GLN A 67 16.30 0.62 -12.09
CA GLN A 67 16.45 -0.75 -12.57
C GLN A 67 17.12 -1.62 -11.50
N GLY A 68 16.62 -2.84 -11.29
CA GLY A 68 17.16 -3.78 -10.29
C GLY A 68 16.69 -3.57 -8.85
N LEU A 69 15.86 -2.54 -8.57
CA LEU A 69 15.20 -2.39 -7.27
C LEU A 69 13.92 -3.24 -7.22
N SER A 70 13.66 -3.86 -6.07
CA SER A 70 12.43 -4.62 -5.78
C SER A 70 11.92 -4.27 -4.38
N LEU A 71 10.62 -4.46 -4.14
CA LEU A 71 9.98 -4.21 -2.84
C LEU A 71 9.43 -5.50 -2.23
N SER A 72 9.34 -5.53 -0.90
CA SER A 72 8.72 -6.64 -0.17
C SER A 72 7.18 -6.63 -0.32
N PRO A 73 6.49 -7.76 -0.12
CA PRO A 73 5.03 -7.81 -0.19
C PRO A 73 4.35 -6.93 0.87
N GLU A 74 4.98 -6.74 2.05
CA GLU A 74 4.49 -5.83 3.09
C GLU A 74 4.55 -4.36 2.62
N ALA A 75 5.67 -3.96 1.99
CA ALA A 75 5.81 -2.62 1.44
C ALA A 75 4.81 -2.36 0.29
N LEU A 76 4.57 -3.37 -0.56
CA LEU A 76 3.55 -3.31 -1.61
C LEU A 76 2.13 -3.16 -1.02
N SER A 77 1.81 -3.88 0.06
CA SER A 77 0.52 -3.76 0.76
C SER A 77 0.30 -2.37 1.37
N VAL A 78 1.32 -1.80 2.03
CA VAL A 78 1.24 -0.43 2.59
C VAL A 78 1.02 0.61 1.49
N MET A 79 1.70 0.48 0.34
CA MET A 79 1.50 1.37 -0.80
C MET A 79 0.12 1.21 -1.45
N GLU A 80 -0.41 -0.02 -1.55
CA GLU A 80 -1.77 -0.22 -2.05
C GLU A 80 -2.82 0.46 -1.17
N CYS A 81 -2.70 0.34 0.16
CA CYS A 81 -3.57 1.05 1.10
C CYS A 81 -3.46 2.58 0.94
N MET A 82 -2.25 3.11 0.71
CA MET A 82 -2.05 4.54 0.46
C MET A 82 -2.69 5.02 -0.85
N ILE A 83 -2.58 4.23 -1.93
CA ILE A 83 -3.27 4.53 -3.20
C ILE A 83 -4.79 4.51 -3.00
N ARG A 84 -5.31 3.54 -2.23
CA ARG A 84 -6.75 3.36 -1.98
C ARG A 84 -7.35 4.55 -1.21
N ASP A 85 -6.72 5.01 -0.12
CA ASP A 85 -7.15 6.25 0.60
C ASP A 85 -7.22 7.46 -0.35
N ILE A 86 -6.17 7.67 -1.15
CA ILE A 86 -6.11 8.82 -2.08
C ILE A 86 -7.21 8.72 -3.15
N LEU A 87 -7.47 7.53 -3.70
CA LEU A 87 -8.52 7.32 -4.68
C LEU A 87 -9.93 7.49 -4.10
N ASP A 88 -10.21 6.93 -2.92
CA ASP A 88 -11.51 7.05 -2.25
C ASP A 88 -11.82 8.51 -1.89
N ARG A 89 -10.80 9.27 -1.50
CA ARG A 89 -10.91 10.72 -1.25
C ARG A 89 -11.13 11.52 -2.55
N ILE A 90 -10.42 11.21 -3.63
CA ILE A 90 -10.65 11.84 -4.95
C ILE A 90 -12.06 11.53 -5.45
N ALA A 91 -12.54 10.29 -5.33
CA ALA A 91 -13.88 9.89 -5.73
C ALA A 91 -14.97 10.60 -4.89
N THR A 92 -14.75 10.74 -3.58
CA THR A 92 -15.65 11.45 -2.67
C THR A 92 -15.76 12.94 -3.02
N GLU A 93 -14.63 13.63 -3.24
CA GLU A 93 -14.63 15.04 -3.65
C GLU A 93 -15.18 15.26 -5.06
N ALA A 94 -14.85 14.42 -6.04
CA ALA A 94 -15.41 14.50 -7.40
C ALA A 94 -16.93 14.25 -7.40
N GLY A 95 -17.42 13.35 -6.54
CA GLY A 95 -18.84 13.11 -6.32
C GLY A 95 -19.56 14.30 -5.67
N GLN A 96 -18.91 15.00 -4.73
CA GLN A 96 -19.42 16.26 -4.18
C GLN A 96 -19.48 17.37 -5.24
N LEU A 97 -18.41 17.55 -6.02
CA LEU A 97 -18.34 18.54 -7.10
C LEU A 97 -19.42 18.34 -8.17
N ALA A 98 -19.66 17.08 -8.58
CA ALA A 98 -20.77 16.75 -9.48
C ALA A 98 -22.14 17.16 -8.88
N ARG A 99 -22.37 16.88 -7.59
CA ARG A 99 -23.60 17.28 -6.87
C ARG A 99 -23.75 18.79 -6.76
N TYR A 100 -22.70 19.54 -6.45
CA TYR A 100 -22.71 21.02 -6.45
C TYR A 100 -23.05 21.58 -7.85
N ALA A 101 -22.52 20.96 -8.90
CA ALA A 101 -22.85 21.28 -10.30
C ALA A 101 -24.25 20.78 -10.74
N LYS A 102 -25.03 20.16 -9.84
CA LYS A 102 -26.34 19.54 -10.12
C LYS A 102 -26.29 18.44 -11.20
N ARG A 103 -25.15 17.77 -11.35
CA ARG A 103 -24.91 16.67 -12.29
C ARG A 103 -24.93 15.32 -11.56
N VAL A 104 -25.50 14.31 -12.21
CA VAL A 104 -25.44 12.90 -11.75
C VAL A 104 -24.14 12.24 -12.23
N THR A 105 -23.66 12.62 -13.41
CA THR A 105 -22.42 12.10 -14.01
C THR A 105 -21.21 12.88 -13.52
N ILE A 106 -20.22 12.17 -12.95
CA ILE A 106 -18.89 12.71 -12.67
C ILE A 106 -18.14 12.90 -14.00
N THR A 107 -17.60 14.08 -14.24
CA THR A 107 -16.85 14.43 -15.45
C THR A 107 -15.34 14.51 -15.18
N PRO A 108 -14.47 14.42 -16.22
CA PRO A 108 -13.02 14.59 -16.04
C PRO A 108 -12.63 15.91 -15.35
N TRP A 109 -13.44 16.96 -15.52
CA TRP A 109 -13.26 18.24 -14.82
C TRP A 109 -13.50 18.15 -13.31
N ASP A 110 -14.49 17.38 -12.85
CA ASP A 110 -14.73 17.19 -11.42
C ASP A 110 -13.55 16.44 -10.78
N ILE A 111 -13.00 15.43 -11.48
CA ILE A 111 -11.80 14.70 -11.05
C ILE A 111 -10.57 15.61 -11.03
N GLN A 112 -10.37 16.44 -12.07
CA GLN A 112 -9.25 17.39 -12.11
C GLN A 112 -9.31 18.43 -10.98
N ILE A 113 -10.51 18.90 -10.64
CA ILE A 113 -10.72 19.84 -9.52
C ILE A 113 -10.53 19.13 -8.17
N ALA A 114 -11.03 17.90 -8.00
CA ALA A 114 -10.78 17.09 -6.79
C ALA A 114 -9.26 16.84 -6.57
N VAL A 115 -8.52 16.52 -7.64
CA VAL A 115 -7.05 16.38 -7.59
C VAL A 115 -6.36 17.69 -7.16
N ARG A 116 -6.83 18.85 -7.63
CA ARG A 116 -6.31 20.17 -7.21
C ARG A 116 -6.59 20.49 -5.75
N LEU A 117 -7.74 20.06 -5.21
CA LEU A 117 -8.11 20.26 -3.82
C LEU A 117 -7.32 19.35 -2.86
N LEU A 118 -7.00 18.12 -3.29
CA LEU A 118 -6.37 17.11 -2.44
C LEU A 118 -4.83 17.06 -2.54
N LEU A 119 -4.22 17.39 -3.68
CA LEU A 119 -2.77 17.27 -3.90
C LEU A 119 -2.08 18.66 -4.01
N PRO A 120 -1.37 19.12 -2.96
CA PRO A 120 -0.81 20.48 -2.94
C PRO A 120 0.41 20.68 -3.87
N GLY A 121 0.66 21.94 -4.20
CA GLY A 121 1.94 22.43 -4.72
C GLY A 121 2.34 21.86 -6.09
N LYS A 122 3.52 21.23 -6.17
CA LYS A 122 4.06 20.65 -7.41
C LYS A 122 3.39 19.31 -7.76
N THR A 123 2.94 18.55 -6.75
CA THR A 123 2.40 17.20 -6.92
C THR A 123 1.08 17.21 -7.69
N GLY A 124 0.13 18.07 -7.31
CA GLY A 124 -1.14 18.22 -8.04
C GLY A 124 -0.94 18.58 -9.51
N LYS A 125 -0.07 19.55 -9.81
CA LYS A 125 0.25 19.96 -11.19
C LYS A 125 0.84 18.81 -12.03
N CYS A 126 1.64 17.94 -11.41
CA CYS A 126 2.18 16.76 -12.09
C CYS A 126 1.09 15.71 -12.34
N ALA A 127 0.24 15.43 -11.34
CA ALA A 127 -0.87 14.49 -11.45
C ALA A 127 -1.90 14.92 -12.52
N GLU A 128 -2.24 16.21 -12.59
CA GLU A 128 -3.08 16.77 -13.67
C GLU A 128 -2.49 16.55 -15.06
N LEU A 129 -1.20 16.81 -15.24
CA LEU A 129 -0.51 16.67 -16.53
C LEU A 129 -0.44 15.20 -16.96
N GLN A 130 -0.14 14.28 -16.03
CA GLN A 130 -0.16 12.84 -16.29
C GLN A 130 -1.57 12.33 -16.62
N GLY A 131 -2.58 12.74 -15.86
CA GLY A 131 -3.99 12.39 -16.13
C GLY A 131 -4.46 12.89 -17.50
N THR A 132 -4.11 14.12 -17.86
CA THR A 132 -4.40 14.70 -19.19
C THR A 132 -3.71 13.90 -20.30
N ASN A 133 -2.44 13.53 -20.12
CA ASN A 133 -1.71 12.71 -21.08
C ASN A 133 -2.32 11.30 -21.22
N ALA A 134 -2.75 10.68 -20.12
CA ALA A 134 -3.41 9.38 -20.12
C ALA A 134 -4.74 9.42 -20.89
N VAL A 135 -5.58 10.42 -20.64
CA VAL A 135 -6.84 10.64 -21.40
C VAL A 135 -6.54 10.76 -22.89
N LEU A 136 -5.61 11.63 -23.30
CA LEU A 136 -5.23 11.79 -24.70
C LEU A 136 -4.74 10.47 -25.33
N ARG A 137 -3.91 9.69 -24.64
CA ARG A 137 -3.43 8.38 -25.12
C ARG A 137 -4.57 7.36 -25.28
N THR A 138 -5.50 7.31 -24.33
CA THR A 138 -6.69 6.42 -24.44
C THR A 138 -7.64 6.82 -25.56
N SER A 139 -7.95 8.12 -25.70
CA SER A 139 -8.80 8.63 -26.79
C SER A 139 -8.17 8.40 -28.17
N LEU A 140 -6.86 8.63 -28.32
CA LEU A 140 -6.14 8.30 -29.54
C LEU A 140 -6.20 6.80 -29.84
N CYS A 141 -5.90 5.94 -28.86
CA CYS A 141 -5.94 4.48 -29.04
C CYS A 141 -7.34 4.00 -29.48
N ALA A 142 -8.41 4.55 -28.89
CA ALA A 142 -9.78 4.25 -29.29
C ALA A 142 -10.06 4.67 -30.75
N LEU A 143 -9.61 5.85 -31.17
CA LEU A 143 -9.76 6.32 -32.56
C LEU A 143 -8.94 5.49 -33.57
N TRP A 144 -7.73 5.06 -33.20
CA TRP A 144 -6.94 4.12 -34.02
C TRP A 144 -7.62 2.75 -34.13
N LYS A 145 -8.27 2.27 -33.07
CA LYS A 145 -9.03 1.01 -33.06
C LYS A 145 -10.36 1.08 -33.82
N GLN A 146 -10.94 2.28 -33.98
CA GLN A 146 -12.13 2.54 -34.81
C GLN A 146 -11.82 2.65 -36.32
N ARG A 147 -10.54 2.76 -36.70
CA ARG A 147 -10.09 2.93 -38.10
C ARG A 147 -9.48 1.64 -38.69
N LYS A 148 -9.85 0.48 -38.17
CA LYS A 148 -9.33 -0.84 -38.58
C LYS A 148 -10.42 -1.91 -38.51
#